data_AF-A0A496Z0E9-F1
#
_entry.id   AF-A0A496Z0E9-F1
#
_cell.length_a   1.000
_cell.length_b   1.000
_cell.length_c   1.000
_cell.angle_alpha   90.00
_cell.angle_beta   90.00
_cell.angle_gamma   90.00
#
_symmetry.space_group_name_H-M   'P 1'
#
loop_
_entity.id
_entity.type
_entity.pdbx_description
1 polymer ?
#
loop_
_entity_poly.entity_id
_entity_poly.type
_entity_poly.pdbx_seq_one_letter_code
_entity_poly.pdbx_strand_id
1 'polypeptide(L)'
;MKCPHCNGDLPSRKCPECHEKIPLEGRFCSYCGVELGLLDPGEESGEGEVDFSKRILCSDGTCIGVINEDGFCNECGKPYTGEAG
;
A
#
# COMPACT_ATOMS: atom_id res chain seq x y z
N MET A 1 21.13 8.17 0.70
CA MET A 1 21.74 7.54 -0.51
C MET A 1 20.93 7.96 -1.72
N LYS A 2 21.48 7.98 -2.94
CA LYS A 2 20.72 8.46 -4.12
C LYS A 2 19.84 7.36 -4.71
N CYS A 3 18.61 7.71 -5.06
CA CYS A 3 17.71 6.84 -5.82
C CYS A 3 18.19 6.73 -7.28
N PRO A 4 18.40 5.53 -7.85
CA PRO A 4 18.86 5.39 -9.24
C PRO A 4 17.81 5.78 -10.30
N HIS A 5 16.53 5.91 -9.93
CA HIS A 5 15.44 6.21 -10.86
C HIS A 5 15.18 7.72 -11.00
N CYS A 6 15.24 8.47 -9.90
CA CYS A 6 14.93 9.90 -9.88
C CYS A 6 16.08 10.78 -9.39
N ASN A 7 17.19 10.18 -8.96
CA ASN A 7 18.37 10.86 -8.39
C ASN A 7 18.11 11.67 -7.10
N GLY A 8 16.92 11.54 -6.50
CA GLY A 8 16.59 12.13 -5.20
C GLY A 8 17.34 11.50 -4.03
N ASP A 9 17.42 12.21 -2.92
CA ASP A 9 18.05 11.74 -1.68
C ASP A 9 17.10 10.88 -0.85
N LEU A 10 17.50 9.64 -0.59
CA LEU A 10 16.81 8.71 0.30
C LEU A 10 17.49 8.69 1.67
N PRO A 11 16.72 8.61 2.78
CA PRO A 11 17.30 8.48 4.11
C PRO A 11 18.14 7.19 4.19
N SER A 12 19.30 7.28 4.83
CA SER A 12 20.24 6.16 4.92
C SER A 12 21.00 6.16 6.24
N ARG A 13 21.26 4.96 6.77
CA ARG A 13 22.08 4.71 7.98
C ARG A 13 23.30 3.86 7.63
N LYS A 14 24.26 3.72 8.57
CA LYS A 14 25.31 2.70 8.47
C LYS A 14 24.84 1.43 9.19
N CYS A 15 25.09 0.27 8.60
CA CYS A 15 24.87 -1.01 9.27
C CYS A 15 25.73 -1.11 10.53
N PRO A 16 25.19 -1.51 11.69
CA PRO A 16 25.97 -1.67 12.92
C PRO A 16 26.97 -2.84 12.85
N GLU A 17 26.70 -3.86 12.02
CA GLU A 17 27.58 -5.02 11.89
C GLU A 17 28.66 -4.83 10.82
N CYS A 18 28.27 -4.47 9.59
CA CYS A 18 29.20 -4.41 8.46
C CYS A 18 29.60 -2.99 8.05
N HIS A 19 29.04 -1.96 8.71
CA HIS A 19 29.33 -0.53 8.48
C HIS A 19 28.98 0.04 7.10
N GLU A 20 28.36 -0.77 6.23
CA GLU A 20 27.96 -0.34 4.90
C GLU A 20 26.76 0.60 4.93
N LYS A 21 26.66 1.49 3.93
CA LYS A 21 25.57 2.47 3.85
C LYS A 21 24.32 1.80 3.28
N ILE A 22 23.23 1.84 4.04
CA ILE A 22 21.99 1.14 3.75
C ILE A 22 20.77 2.06 3.89
N PRO A 23 19.62 1.72 3.27
CA PRO A 23 18.38 2.46 3.46
C PRO A 23 17.99 2.54 4.94
N LEU A 24 17.45 3.69 5.37
CA LEU A 24 17.02 3.85 6.76
C LEU A 24 15.90 2.86 7.08
N GLU A 25 14.88 2.72 6.25
CA GLU A 25 13.74 1.79 6.47
C GLU A 25 14.01 0.33 6.06
N GLY A 26 15.27 -0.10 5.88
CA GLY A 26 15.57 -1.50 5.59
C GLY A 26 15.44 -2.39 6.84
N ARG A 27 14.57 -3.41 6.81
CA ARG A 27 14.45 -4.42 7.90
C ARG A 27 15.71 -5.28 8.03
N PHE A 28 16.46 -5.44 6.93
CA PHE A 28 17.72 -6.19 6.89
C PHE A 28 18.78 -5.40 6.15
N CYS A 29 20.05 -5.63 6.48
CA CYS A 29 21.17 -5.08 5.72
C CYS A 29 21.30 -5.78 4.36
N SER A 30 21.27 -5.03 3.26
CA SER A 30 21.43 -5.57 1.90
C SER A 30 22.82 -6.14 1.60
N TYR A 31 23.80 -5.92 2.48
CA TYR A 31 25.19 -6.34 2.28
C TYR A 31 25.58 -7.55 3.15
N CYS A 32 25.19 -7.58 4.44
CA CYS A 32 25.53 -8.68 5.35
C CYS A 32 24.33 -9.50 5.84
N GLY A 33 23.10 -9.01 5.64
CA GLY A 33 21.89 -9.73 6.05
C GLY A 33 21.49 -9.60 7.52
N VAL A 34 22.21 -8.84 8.36
CA VAL A 34 21.79 -8.62 9.76
C VAL A 34 20.41 -7.97 9.79
N GLU A 35 19.57 -8.42 10.71
CA GLU A 35 18.29 -7.78 11.00
C GLU A 35 18.51 -6.43 11.69
N LEU A 36 17.90 -5.40 11.13
CA LEU A 36 18.00 -4.03 11.59
C LEU A 36 16.63 -3.67 12.15
N GLY A 37 16.48 -3.80 13.47
CA GLY A 37 15.27 -3.41 14.17
C GLY A 37 14.86 -1.99 13.75
N LEU A 38 13.85 -1.90 12.89
CA LEU A 38 13.32 -0.61 12.47
C LEU A 38 12.51 -0.09 13.65
N LEU A 39 12.91 1.07 14.16
CA LEU A 39 12.01 1.93 14.92
C LEU A 39 10.77 2.11 14.06
N ASP A 40 9.61 2.02 14.68
CA ASP A 40 8.30 2.18 14.05
C ASP A 40 7.97 3.68 13.97
N PRO A 41 8.22 4.40 12.84
CA PRO A 41 7.64 5.71 12.65
C PRO A 41 6.18 5.53 12.22
N GLY A 42 5.32 5.06 13.14
CA GLY A 42 4.02 4.52 12.75
C GLY A 42 2.92 4.50 13.81
N GLU A 43 3.03 5.20 14.94
CA GLU A 43 1.81 5.56 15.70
C GLU A 43 1.13 6.78 15.04
N GLU A 44 0.54 6.53 13.88
CA GLU A 44 -0.72 7.12 13.44
C GLU A 44 -1.41 6.08 12.54
N SER A 45 -1.77 4.94 13.15
CA SER A 45 -2.94 4.21 12.69
C SER A 45 -4.16 5.04 13.10
N GLY A 46 -4.40 6.13 12.36
CA GLY A 46 -5.74 6.66 12.21
C GLY A 46 -6.57 5.59 11.53
N GLU A 47 -7.10 4.69 12.36
CA GLU A 47 -8.10 3.67 12.11
C GLU A 47 -9.36 4.26 11.46
N GLY A 48 -9.25 4.65 10.20
CA GLY A 48 -10.38 4.51 9.30
C GLY A 48 -10.53 3.03 9.05
N GLU A 49 -11.34 2.35 9.85
CA GLU A 49 -11.85 1.01 9.57
C GLU A 49 -12.38 0.97 8.14
N VAL A 50 -11.53 0.55 7.20
CA VAL A 50 -11.94 0.36 5.80
C VAL A 50 -12.76 -0.92 5.82
N ASP A 51 -14.06 -0.79 6.05
CA ASP A 51 -14.98 -1.93 6.02
C ASP A 51 -15.12 -2.40 4.57
N PHE A 52 -14.23 -3.31 4.17
CA PHE A 52 -14.23 -3.94 2.85
C PHE A 52 -15.55 -4.66 2.55
N SER A 53 -16.33 -4.99 3.59
CA SER A 53 -17.67 -5.57 3.49
C SER A 53 -18.67 -4.68 2.74
N LYS A 54 -18.43 -3.36 2.69
CA LYS A 54 -19.27 -2.39 1.97
C LYS A 54 -18.96 -2.29 0.46
N ARG A 55 -17.91 -2.95 -0.04
CA ARG A 55 -17.58 -2.88 -1.47
C ARG A 55 -18.42 -3.87 -2.27
N ILE A 56 -19.38 -3.37 -3.03
CA ILE A 56 -20.27 -4.15 -3.89
C ILE A 56 -19.74 -4.08 -5.33
N LEU A 57 -19.54 -5.23 -5.98
CA LEU A 57 -19.16 -5.28 -7.40
C LEU A 57 -20.35 -4.94 -8.31
N CYS A 58 -20.06 -4.40 -9.49
CA CYS A 58 -21.09 -4.13 -10.49
C CYS A 58 -21.83 -5.43 -10.90
N SER A 59 -23.17 -5.38 -10.95
CA SER A 59 -24.03 -6.50 -11.35
C SER A 59 -23.84 -6.96 -12.81
N ASP A 60 -23.16 -6.17 -13.64
CA ASP A 60 -23.04 -6.41 -15.09
C ASP A 60 -22.11 -7.59 -15.45
N GLY A 61 -21.44 -8.21 -14.46
CA GLY A 61 -20.57 -9.40 -14.59
C GLY A 61 -19.31 -9.25 -15.45
N THR A 62 -19.30 -8.27 -16.35
CA THR A 62 -18.21 -7.93 -17.28
C THR A 62 -17.55 -6.61 -16.90
N CYS A 63 -18.20 -5.79 -16.07
CA CYS A 63 -17.68 -4.52 -15.60
C CYS A 63 -16.79 -4.72 -14.36
N ILE A 64 -15.60 -4.12 -14.34
CA ILE A 64 -14.66 -4.18 -13.20
C ILE A 64 -15.00 -3.21 -12.07
N GLY A 65 -16.04 -2.40 -12.23
CA GLY A 65 -16.35 -1.31 -11.31
C GLY A 65 -17.04 -1.77 -10.03
N VAL A 66 -17.00 -0.89 -9.02
CA VAL A 66 -17.74 -1.02 -7.76
C VAL A 66 -18.91 -0.04 -7.72
N ILE A 67 -19.95 -0.41 -6.98
CA ILE A 67 -21.13 0.42 -6.74
C ILE A 67 -20.80 1.52 -5.72
N ASN A 68 -21.19 2.75 -6.03
CA ASN A 68 -21.06 3.91 -5.14
C ASN A 68 -22.24 4.00 -4.15
N GLU A 69 -22.20 5.01 -3.28
CA GLU A 69 -23.23 5.24 -2.25
C GLU A 69 -24.61 5.56 -2.87
N ASP A 70 -24.66 6.09 -4.09
CA ASP A 70 -25.88 6.35 -4.85
C ASP A 70 -26.49 5.09 -5.50
N GLY A 71 -25.81 3.95 -5.43
CA GLY A 71 -26.26 2.69 -6.03
C GLY A 71 -25.92 2.52 -7.52
N PHE A 72 -24.96 3.29 -8.04
CA PHE A 72 -24.50 3.20 -9.44
C PHE A 72 -23.03 2.76 -9.52
N CYS A 73 -22.68 2.06 -10.60
CA CYS A 73 -21.30 1.68 -10.86
C CYS A 73 -20.43 2.91 -11.19
N ASN A 74 -19.27 3.05 -10.53
CA ASN A 74 -18.32 4.14 -10.78
C ASN A 74 -17.73 4.15 -12.20
N GLU A 75 -17.69 3.00 -12.87
CA GLU A 75 -17.07 2.87 -14.20
C GLU A 75 -18.10 3.01 -15.34
N CYS A 76 -19.23 2.30 -15.24
CA CYS A 76 -20.21 2.22 -16.34
C CYS A 76 -21.50 3.01 -16.09
N GLY A 77 -21.72 3.52 -14.87
CA GLY A 77 -22.91 4.29 -14.51
C GLY A 77 -24.22 3.48 -14.47
N LYS A 78 -24.18 2.15 -14.59
CA LYS A 78 -25.37 1.30 -14.48
C LYS A 78 -25.84 1.21 -13.02
N PRO A 79 -27.16 1.18 -12.76
CA PRO A 79 -27.68 0.95 -11.42
C PRO A 79 -27.38 -0.47 -10.95
N TYR A 80 -27.18 -0.65 -9.64
CA TYR A 80 -27.05 -1.95 -9.02
C TYR A 80 -28.39 -2.68 -9.03
N THR A 81 -28.43 -3.89 -9.62
CA THR A 81 -29.64 -4.71 -9.74
C THR A 81 -29.60 -5.97 -8.87
N GLY A 82 -28.63 -6.07 -7.95
CA GLY A 82 -28.35 -7.27 -7.17
C GLY A 82 -27.34 -8.20 -7.83
N GLU A 83 -26.89 -9.23 -7.11
CA GLU A 83 -26.09 -10.31 -7.67
C GLU A 83 -26.97 -11.09 -8.66
N ALA A 84 -26.57 -11.10 -9.94
CA ALA A 84 -27.17 -12.00 -10.93
C ALA A 84 -26.84 -13.44 -10.49
N GLY A 85 -27.83 -14.10 -9.87
CA GLY A 85 -27.76 -15.52 -9.50
C GLY A 85 -27.73 -16.45 -10.70
#